data_AF-A0A6M5YJ55-F1
#
_entry.id   AF-A0A6M5YJ55-F1
#
_cell.length_a   1.000
_cell.length_b   1.000
_cell.length_c   1.000
_cell.angle_alpha   90.00
_cell.angle_beta   90.00
_cell.angle_gamma   90.00
#
_symmetry.space_group_name_H-M   'P 1'
#
loop_
_entity.id
_entity.type
_entity.pdbx_description
1 polymer ?
#
loop_
_entity_poly.entity_id
_entity_poly.type
_entity_poly.pdbx_seq_one_letter_code
_entity_poly.pdbx_strand_id
1 'polypeptide(L)'
;MSIVRISYVKDTLYKVDSDGKLQPTERLGTATDPTETFGAQKELNAYLDAELKITAEKLGQKQPVVVMVHGFWYDPADEPKTGADPKDPHSSNNPHLRNFHFEKDVSRPHWRHTRGWPLGLNFAPGDEGAGGLVLAFGWDSTPKVLKPGNHAEAVLDFLSALAEKGKTEAGRNELVRDLEAARTALETLPDNDAAKALVAAFEKCTDALNKGNQFARARALVSATPDLKKAITAALKDVGKEIVPVVDLLAKYSPEIYAAAYKDAAQAASGLAAVLYALTSQVKLKDRPIDLFCHSLGSRVVLQALQQISKTKPKMLDPETGISRVLILGGAEYRKPAQEALNDVLREGTGPVFYNFVGRRDRVLTEIAGAYNPCGGEPRNKKPIGSYGLGNRMMNGNHWIDIQLDTDEDDSHALNAWLKSKGHNLTVAATPKAIAGANGVKGADPMGILNHWSYYANDDNLKLFGLILRDRENWALPKLRKEEPPIPELK
;
A
#
# COMPACT_ATOMS: atom_id res chain seq x y z
N MET A 1 16.97 15.29 -12.20
CA MET A 1 16.12 14.31 -11.49
C MET A 1 15.14 13.72 -12.48
N SER A 2 14.74 12.46 -12.33
CA SER A 2 13.73 11.82 -13.20
C SER A 2 12.36 11.67 -12.53
N ILE A 3 12.26 12.17 -11.30
CA ILE A 3 11.11 11.98 -10.43
C ILE A 3 10.70 13.30 -9.80
N VAL A 4 9.42 13.60 -9.90
CA VAL A 4 8.77 14.70 -9.17
C VAL A 4 8.23 14.12 -7.87
N ARG A 5 8.46 14.77 -6.74
CA ARG A 5 8.04 14.26 -5.42
C ARG A 5 7.12 15.25 -4.73
N ILE A 6 6.01 14.75 -4.22
CA ILE A 6 5.03 15.51 -3.44
C ILE A 6 4.58 14.64 -2.28
N SER A 7 4.35 15.26 -1.12
CA SER A 7 3.75 14.58 0.02
C SER A 7 2.51 15.31 0.52
N TYR A 8 1.50 14.55 0.92
CA TYR A 8 0.30 15.03 1.59
C TYR A 8 0.35 14.67 3.08
N VAL A 9 0.37 15.69 3.94
CA VAL A 9 0.40 15.53 5.40
C VAL A 9 -0.63 16.44 6.02
N LYS A 10 -1.55 15.86 6.80
CA LYS A 10 -2.57 16.56 7.62
C LYS A 10 -3.55 17.48 6.90
N ASP A 11 -3.65 17.44 5.56
CA ASP A 11 -4.42 18.34 4.66
C ASP A 11 -3.57 19.17 3.70
N THR A 12 -2.26 19.17 3.87
CA THR A 12 -1.38 20.08 3.14
C THR A 12 -0.45 19.29 2.23
N LEU A 13 -0.27 19.79 1.01
CA LEU A 13 0.73 19.33 0.06
C LEU A 13 2.06 20.04 0.34
N TYR A 14 3.14 19.27 0.37
CA TYR A 14 4.49 19.75 0.62
C TYR A 14 5.42 19.31 -0.49
N LYS A 15 6.41 20.16 -0.77
CA LYS A 15 7.57 19.78 -1.56
C LYS A 15 8.38 18.72 -0.81
N VAL A 16 9.00 17.85 -1.59
CA VAL A 16 9.97 16.87 -1.14
C VAL A 16 11.22 17.07 -1.97
N ASP A 17 12.38 17.13 -1.33
CA ASP A 17 13.63 17.40 -2.02
C ASP A 17 14.14 16.21 -2.85
N SER A 18 15.30 16.39 -3.48
CA SER A 18 15.96 15.35 -4.27
C SER A 18 16.30 14.10 -3.47
N ASP A 19 16.54 14.27 -2.18
CA ASP A 19 16.94 13.23 -1.24
C ASP A 19 15.74 12.54 -0.61
N GLY A 20 14.51 12.92 -0.99
CA GLY A 20 13.29 12.31 -0.48
C GLY A 20 12.84 12.85 0.89
N LYS A 21 13.41 13.96 1.37
CA LYS A 21 13.00 14.58 2.63
C LYS A 21 11.87 15.57 2.41
N LEU A 22 10.84 15.46 3.23
CA LEU A 22 9.76 16.43 3.32
C LEU A 22 10.33 17.79 3.70
N GLN A 23 9.84 18.86 3.08
CA GLN A 23 10.24 20.24 3.38
C GLN A 23 9.06 20.95 4.08
N PRO A 24 8.97 20.96 5.42
CA PRO A 24 7.79 21.43 6.15
C PRO A 24 7.48 22.93 5.96
N THR A 25 8.47 23.70 5.52
CA THR A 25 8.34 25.13 5.22
C THR A 25 7.94 25.40 3.76
N GLU A 26 8.05 24.42 2.88
CA GLU A 26 7.75 24.54 1.44
C GLU A 26 6.37 23.94 1.12
N ARG A 27 5.32 24.66 1.50
CA ARG A 27 3.92 24.28 1.25
C ARG A 27 3.53 24.55 -0.21
N LEU A 28 2.82 23.61 -0.82
CA LEU A 28 2.31 23.69 -2.20
C LEU A 28 0.81 24.00 -2.26
N GLY A 29 0.11 23.88 -1.14
CA GLY A 29 -1.32 24.19 -1.02
C GLY A 29 -2.03 23.29 -0.01
N THR A 30 -3.27 23.64 0.33
CA THR A 30 -4.17 22.81 1.13
C THR A 30 -5.15 22.07 0.24
N ALA A 31 -5.50 20.85 0.64
CA ALA A 31 -6.46 20.01 -0.03
C ALA A 31 -7.38 19.31 0.97
N THR A 32 -8.45 20.03 1.35
CA THR A 32 -9.46 19.61 2.33
C THR A 32 -10.80 19.25 1.71
N ASP A 33 -11.18 19.91 0.61
CA ASP A 33 -12.45 19.68 -0.09
C ASP A 33 -12.18 19.27 -1.55
N PRO A 34 -12.68 18.10 -2.00
CA PRO A 34 -12.62 17.65 -3.38
C PRO A 34 -13.13 18.64 -4.42
N THR A 35 -14.10 19.47 -4.07
CA THR A 35 -14.81 20.35 -5.01
C THR A 35 -14.15 21.72 -5.14
N GLU A 36 -13.49 22.18 -4.07
CA GLU A 36 -12.84 23.51 -4.01
C GLU A 36 -11.37 23.45 -4.44
N THR A 37 -10.71 22.31 -4.28
CA THR A 37 -9.25 22.15 -4.50
C THR A 37 -8.78 22.39 -5.92
N PHE A 38 -9.65 22.18 -6.91
CA PHE A 38 -9.27 22.25 -8.32
C PHE A 38 -9.05 23.68 -8.84
N GLY A 39 -9.30 24.73 -8.05
CA GLY A 39 -9.26 26.11 -8.54
C GLY A 39 -8.06 26.95 -8.12
N ALA A 40 -7.40 26.65 -7.00
CA ALA A 40 -6.55 27.64 -6.30
C ALA A 40 -5.25 27.07 -5.72
N GLN A 41 -4.36 26.53 -6.57
CA GLN A 41 -3.03 26.05 -6.13
C GLN A 41 -1.92 26.61 -7.02
N LYS A 42 -1.73 27.93 -6.93
CA LYS A 42 -0.68 28.66 -7.67
C LYS A 42 0.70 28.07 -7.38
N GLU A 43 0.97 27.74 -6.12
CA GLU A 43 2.24 27.20 -5.64
C GLU A 43 2.48 25.78 -6.19
N LEU A 44 1.47 24.91 -6.17
CA LEU A 44 1.58 23.58 -6.77
C LEU A 44 1.84 23.65 -8.29
N ASN A 45 1.09 24.49 -9.01
CA ASN A 45 1.29 24.65 -10.45
C ASN A 45 2.70 25.18 -10.77
N ALA A 46 3.16 26.22 -10.05
CA ALA A 46 4.49 26.77 -10.23
C ALA A 46 5.60 25.74 -9.92
N TYR A 47 5.40 24.91 -8.90
CA TYR A 47 6.30 23.82 -8.57
C TYR A 47 6.34 22.76 -9.68
N LEU A 48 5.18 22.29 -10.15
CA LEU A 48 5.12 21.31 -11.24
C LEU A 48 5.72 21.86 -12.54
N ASP A 49 5.44 23.10 -12.91
CA ASP A 49 6.05 23.75 -14.08
C ASP A 49 7.59 23.73 -13.99
N ALA A 50 8.14 24.10 -12.83
CA ALA A 50 9.57 24.12 -12.58
C ALA A 50 10.19 22.72 -12.65
N GLU A 51 9.57 21.75 -11.98
CA GLU A 51 10.05 20.36 -11.97
C GLU A 51 9.94 19.70 -13.34
N LEU A 52 8.85 19.92 -14.09
CA LEU A 52 8.67 19.35 -15.43
C LEU A 52 9.61 19.95 -16.47
N LYS A 53 10.04 21.21 -16.28
CA LYS A 53 11.08 21.81 -17.11
C LYS A 53 12.39 21.01 -17.05
N ILE A 54 12.73 20.51 -15.86
CA ILE A 54 13.96 19.74 -15.59
C ILE A 54 13.75 18.25 -15.90
N THR A 55 12.71 17.65 -15.31
CA THR A 55 12.54 16.20 -15.26
C THR A 55 11.94 15.59 -16.52
N ALA A 56 11.29 16.39 -17.36
CA ALA A 56 10.62 15.91 -18.56
C ALA A 56 11.18 16.52 -19.85
N GLU A 57 12.34 17.19 -19.83
CA GLU A 57 12.93 17.88 -21.00
C GLU A 57 12.92 17.02 -22.28
N LYS A 58 13.27 15.74 -22.15
CA LYS A 58 13.36 14.76 -23.24
C LYS A 58 12.15 13.82 -23.30
N LEU A 59 11.03 14.19 -22.68
CA LEU A 59 9.83 13.35 -22.61
C LEU A 59 9.12 13.22 -23.96
N GLY A 60 9.51 12.19 -24.74
CA GLY A 60 8.89 11.88 -26.04
C GLY A 60 7.42 11.47 -25.92
N GLN A 61 6.61 11.66 -26.98
CA GLN A 61 5.15 11.46 -26.97
C GLN A 61 4.69 10.07 -26.50
N LYS A 62 5.45 9.01 -26.81
CA LYS A 62 5.12 7.63 -26.46
C LYS A 62 5.58 7.21 -25.07
N GLN A 63 6.38 8.04 -24.39
CA GLN A 63 6.91 7.68 -23.09
C GLN A 63 5.85 7.84 -22.00
N PRO A 64 5.81 6.92 -21.00
CA PRO A 64 4.77 6.91 -20.00
C PRO A 64 4.94 8.07 -19.01
N VAL A 65 3.82 8.56 -18.50
CA VAL A 65 3.75 9.46 -17.34
C VAL A 65 3.05 8.68 -16.24
N VAL A 66 3.74 8.41 -15.14
CA VAL A 66 3.26 7.50 -14.10
C VAL A 66 3.22 8.20 -12.74
N VAL A 67 2.06 8.20 -12.11
CA VAL A 67 1.88 8.66 -10.72
C VAL A 67 1.86 7.46 -9.80
N MET A 68 2.81 7.39 -8.86
CA MET A 68 2.95 6.30 -7.91
C MET A 68 2.39 6.68 -6.54
N VAL A 69 1.58 5.79 -5.95
CA VAL A 69 0.92 6.00 -4.65
C VAL A 69 1.16 4.78 -3.76
N HIS A 70 1.81 4.97 -2.61
CA HIS A 70 2.11 3.87 -1.70
C HIS A 70 0.92 3.45 -0.83
N GLY A 71 1.07 2.31 -0.16
CA GLY A 71 0.10 1.71 0.74
C GLY A 71 0.21 2.15 2.20
N PHE A 72 -0.27 1.28 3.09
CA PHE A 72 -0.27 1.42 4.54
C PHE A 72 1.16 1.44 5.14
N TRP A 73 1.33 2.05 6.32
CA TRP A 73 2.58 2.11 7.11
C TRP A 73 3.73 2.97 6.58
N TYR A 74 3.41 4.05 5.90
CA TYR A 74 4.39 5.02 5.47
C TYR A 74 4.09 6.38 6.09
N ASP A 75 5.14 7.10 6.49
CA ASP A 75 5.03 8.46 7.01
C ASP A 75 6.02 9.33 6.25
N PRO A 76 5.58 10.24 5.36
CA PRO A 76 6.46 11.14 4.63
C PRO A 76 7.31 12.06 5.52
N ALA A 77 6.92 12.26 6.78
CA ALA A 77 7.69 13.05 7.73
C ALA A 77 8.72 12.22 8.53
N ASP A 78 8.77 10.89 8.34
CA ASP A 78 9.75 10.05 9.04
C ASP A 78 11.15 10.32 8.49
N GLU A 79 12.13 10.46 9.38
CA GLU A 79 13.52 10.71 9.02
C GLU A 79 14.34 9.42 9.12
N PRO A 80 15.48 9.31 8.40
CA PRO A 80 16.45 8.26 8.66
C PRO A 80 16.86 8.23 10.13
N LYS A 81 16.90 7.03 10.71
CA LYS A 81 17.44 6.83 12.07
C LYS A 81 18.83 7.44 12.21
N THR A 82 19.09 8.12 13.33
CA THR A 82 20.40 8.72 13.61
C THR A 82 21.52 7.70 13.49
N GLY A 83 22.55 8.03 12.71
CA GLY A 83 23.70 7.15 12.45
C GLY A 83 23.45 6.02 11.45
N ALA A 84 22.24 5.87 10.92
CA ALA A 84 22.00 5.02 9.76
C ALA A 84 22.55 5.69 8.50
N ASP A 85 22.96 4.89 7.53
CA ASP A 85 23.27 5.38 6.19
C ASP A 85 22.00 6.06 5.62
N PRO A 86 22.02 7.36 5.28
CA PRO A 86 20.86 8.03 4.70
C PRO A 86 20.38 7.41 3.38
N LYS A 87 21.25 6.63 2.72
CA LYS A 87 20.93 5.88 1.50
C LYS A 87 20.35 4.50 1.79
N ASP A 88 20.38 4.03 3.03
CA ASP A 88 19.72 2.78 3.41
C ASP A 88 18.20 3.00 3.45
N PRO A 89 17.42 2.45 2.51
CA PRO A 89 15.96 2.61 2.48
C PRO A 89 15.26 1.93 3.67
N HIS A 90 15.98 1.14 4.47
CA HIS A 90 15.45 0.55 5.70
C HIS A 90 15.61 1.44 6.93
N SER A 91 16.29 2.59 6.78
CA SER A 91 16.54 3.54 7.87
C SER A 91 15.29 4.34 8.27
N SER A 92 14.23 4.32 7.46
CA SER A 92 13.02 5.13 7.64
C SER A 92 11.78 4.43 7.06
N ASN A 93 10.58 4.82 7.53
CA ASN A 93 9.28 4.51 6.91
C ASN A 93 8.82 5.61 5.95
N ASN A 94 9.67 6.57 5.60
CA ASN A 94 9.38 7.55 4.57
C ASN A 94 9.28 6.87 3.19
N PRO A 95 8.15 6.99 2.48
CA PRO A 95 7.95 6.32 1.21
C PRO A 95 8.88 6.82 0.10
N HIS A 96 9.38 8.06 0.20
CA HIS A 96 10.33 8.60 -0.78
C HIS A 96 11.73 7.99 -0.64
N LEU A 97 12.10 7.63 0.58
CA LEU A 97 13.34 6.92 0.89
C LEU A 97 13.19 5.42 0.66
N ARG A 98 12.00 4.88 0.89
CA ARG A 98 11.76 3.43 0.91
C ARG A 98 11.23 2.86 -0.39
N ASN A 99 10.30 3.53 -1.06
CA ASN A 99 9.68 3.02 -2.28
C ASN A 99 10.08 3.81 -3.52
N PHE A 100 10.25 5.14 -3.40
CA PHE A 100 10.42 6.04 -4.52
C PHE A 100 11.88 6.49 -4.76
N HIS A 101 12.82 5.58 -4.51
CA HIS A 101 14.24 5.81 -4.73
C HIS A 101 14.78 5.10 -5.99
N PHE A 102 16.03 5.40 -6.36
CA PHE A 102 16.74 4.78 -7.49
C PHE A 102 17.95 3.92 -7.08
N GLU A 103 18.20 3.73 -5.78
CA GLU A 103 19.25 2.83 -5.29
C GLU A 103 19.09 1.40 -5.85
N LYS A 104 20.15 0.92 -6.52
CA LYS A 104 20.23 -0.41 -7.15
C LYS A 104 20.68 -1.49 -6.16
N ASP A 105 21.59 -1.12 -5.27
CA ASP A 105 22.26 -2.03 -4.35
C ASP A 105 21.81 -1.75 -2.91
N VAL A 106 20.66 -2.28 -2.53
CA VAL A 106 20.35 -2.40 -1.11
C VAL A 106 21.20 -3.50 -0.51
N SER A 107 22.14 -3.10 0.35
CA SER A 107 23.08 -3.98 1.04
C SER A 107 22.42 -5.10 1.84
N ARG A 108 21.10 -5.00 2.12
CA ARG A 108 20.32 -5.95 2.90
C ARG A 108 18.98 -6.23 2.20
N PRO A 109 18.73 -7.46 1.73
CA PRO A 109 17.40 -7.88 1.34
C PRO A 109 16.46 -7.67 2.54
N HIS A 110 15.41 -6.89 2.35
CA HIS A 110 14.39 -6.71 3.38
C HIS A 110 13.06 -7.14 2.80
N TRP A 111 12.25 -7.76 3.64
CA TRP A 111 10.98 -8.30 3.23
C TRP A 111 9.93 -7.24 2.81
N ARG A 112 10.20 -5.97 3.16
CA ARG A 112 9.43 -4.79 2.69
C ARG A 112 10.06 -4.09 1.49
N HIS A 113 11.27 -4.49 1.07
CA HIS A 113 12.04 -3.67 0.16
C HIS A 113 13.19 -4.42 -0.54
N THR A 114 13.16 -4.39 -1.87
CA THR A 114 14.23 -4.89 -2.75
C THR A 114 14.71 -3.80 -3.69
N ARG A 115 13.81 -3.24 -4.50
CA ARG A 115 14.12 -2.25 -5.52
C ARG A 115 13.11 -1.12 -5.45
N GLY A 116 13.60 0.11 -5.53
CA GLY A 116 12.73 1.28 -5.65
C GLY A 116 11.82 1.14 -6.88
N TRP A 117 10.55 1.50 -6.72
CA TRP A 117 9.53 1.34 -7.75
C TRP A 117 9.90 2.00 -9.08
N PRO A 118 10.43 3.25 -9.12
CA PRO A 118 10.86 3.85 -10.38
C PRO A 118 11.85 2.97 -11.15
N LEU A 119 12.84 2.42 -10.45
CA LEU A 119 13.86 1.58 -11.05
C LEU A 119 13.28 0.24 -11.52
N GLY A 120 12.38 -0.37 -10.76
CA GLY A 120 11.70 -1.61 -11.16
C GLY A 120 10.76 -1.44 -12.34
N LEU A 121 10.12 -0.27 -12.48
CA LEU A 121 9.28 0.11 -13.61
C LEU A 121 10.09 0.62 -14.83
N ASN A 122 11.41 0.43 -14.81
CA ASN A 122 12.35 0.77 -15.88
C ASN A 122 12.48 2.29 -16.16
N PHE A 123 12.36 3.12 -15.12
CA PHE A 123 12.82 4.51 -15.15
C PHE A 123 14.27 4.57 -14.67
N ALA A 124 15.06 5.49 -15.21
CA ALA A 124 16.47 5.63 -14.85
C ALA A 124 16.72 6.95 -14.12
N PRO A 125 17.63 7.01 -13.13
CA PRO A 125 17.97 8.27 -12.47
C PRO A 125 18.66 9.22 -13.47
N GLY A 126 18.23 10.48 -13.46
CA GLY A 126 18.75 11.52 -14.36
C GLY A 126 18.31 11.40 -15.83
N ASP A 127 17.28 10.64 -16.17
CA ASP A 127 16.90 10.36 -17.58
C ASP A 127 16.17 11.53 -18.28
N GLU A 128 15.88 12.62 -17.56
CA GLU A 128 15.23 13.85 -18.07
C GLU A 128 13.96 13.56 -18.88
N GLY A 129 13.28 12.43 -18.64
CA GLY A 129 12.05 12.04 -19.32
C GLY A 129 12.24 11.11 -20.52
N ALA A 130 13.48 10.78 -20.90
CA ALA A 130 13.75 9.89 -22.03
C ALA A 130 13.15 8.49 -21.83
N GLY A 131 13.12 8.01 -20.58
CA GLY A 131 12.45 6.78 -20.16
C GLY A 131 11.00 6.96 -19.70
N GLY A 132 10.46 8.18 -19.79
CA GLY A 132 9.19 8.57 -19.20
C GLY A 132 9.35 9.42 -17.94
N LEU A 133 8.22 9.89 -17.42
CA LEU A 133 8.14 10.74 -16.25
C LEU A 133 7.50 9.97 -15.10
N VAL A 134 8.09 10.03 -13.92
CA VAL A 134 7.45 9.53 -12.69
C VAL A 134 7.16 10.66 -11.71
N LEU A 135 5.98 10.61 -11.10
CA LEU A 135 5.62 11.42 -9.95
C LEU A 135 5.37 10.50 -8.75
N ALA A 136 6.04 10.76 -7.64
CA ALA A 136 5.82 10.06 -6.38
C ALA A 136 4.92 10.88 -5.46
N PHE A 137 3.77 10.30 -5.11
CA PHE A 137 2.84 10.88 -4.15
C PHE A 137 2.95 10.12 -2.82
N GLY A 138 3.59 10.76 -1.84
CA GLY A 138 3.62 10.32 -0.45
C GLY A 138 2.38 10.80 0.31
N TRP A 139 1.83 9.98 1.18
CA TRP A 139 0.78 10.40 2.11
C TRP A 139 1.01 9.74 3.47
N ASP A 140 0.52 10.38 4.52
CA ASP A 140 0.64 9.82 5.86
C ASP A 140 -0.33 8.66 6.06
N SER A 141 0.17 7.43 5.91
CA SER A 141 -0.59 6.19 6.07
C SER A 141 -0.18 5.40 7.31
N THR A 142 0.63 6.01 8.18
CA THR A 142 1.08 5.41 9.43
C THR A 142 -0.01 5.59 10.47
N PRO A 143 -0.57 4.48 11.01
CA PRO A 143 -1.52 4.57 12.10
C PRO A 143 -0.97 5.42 13.22
N LYS A 144 -1.81 6.32 13.76
CA LYS A 144 -1.43 7.23 14.84
C LYS A 144 -0.74 6.48 15.97
N VAL A 145 -1.24 5.30 16.31
CA VAL A 145 -0.72 4.39 17.33
C VAL A 145 0.75 3.97 17.16
N LEU A 146 1.26 3.95 15.93
CA LEU A 146 2.64 3.59 15.60
C LEU A 146 3.55 4.82 15.55
N LYS A 147 3.01 6.03 15.66
CA LYS A 147 3.80 7.25 15.66
C LYS A 147 4.45 7.48 17.03
N PRO A 148 5.68 8.02 17.07
CA PRO A 148 6.32 8.40 18.32
C PRO A 148 5.38 9.24 19.21
N GLY A 149 5.26 8.85 20.48
CA GLY A 149 4.40 9.52 21.47
C GLY A 149 2.99 8.93 21.64
N ASN A 150 2.49 8.15 20.67
CA ASN A 150 1.09 7.65 20.67
C ASN A 150 0.95 6.17 21.08
N HIS A 151 2.06 5.49 21.37
CA HIS A 151 2.09 4.07 21.77
C HIS A 151 1.25 3.81 23.04
N ALA A 152 1.07 4.83 23.88
CA ALA A 152 0.25 4.78 25.08
C ALA A 152 -1.23 4.48 24.79
N GLU A 153 -1.79 5.28 23.89
CA GLU A 153 -3.22 5.24 23.53
C GLU A 153 -3.51 3.97 22.74
N ALA A 154 -2.60 3.59 21.85
CA ALA A 154 -2.64 2.32 21.11
C ALA A 154 -2.82 1.09 21.99
N VAL A 155 -1.98 1.01 23.03
CA VAL A 155 -1.99 -0.11 23.97
C VAL A 155 -3.27 -0.06 24.80
N LEU A 156 -3.76 1.11 25.17
CA LEU A 156 -5.04 1.26 25.88
C LEU A 156 -6.24 0.87 25.01
N ASP A 157 -6.26 1.23 23.73
CA ASP A 157 -7.31 0.87 22.79
C ASP A 157 -7.32 -0.64 22.55
N PHE A 158 -6.14 -1.23 22.33
CA PHE A 158 -5.98 -2.68 22.24
C PHE A 158 -6.48 -3.39 23.50
N LEU A 159 -6.06 -2.95 24.69
CA LEU A 159 -6.49 -3.52 25.96
C LEU A 159 -8.00 -3.37 26.18
N SER A 160 -8.59 -2.25 25.75
CA SER A 160 -10.03 -2.02 25.83
C SER A 160 -10.81 -2.96 24.91
N ALA A 161 -10.32 -3.18 23.69
CA ALA A 161 -10.92 -4.13 22.76
C ALA A 161 -10.75 -5.59 23.21
N LEU A 162 -9.62 -5.94 23.82
CA LEU A 162 -9.43 -7.23 24.48
C LEU A 162 -10.44 -7.44 25.62
N ALA A 163 -10.65 -6.42 26.44
CA ALA A 163 -11.63 -6.47 27.53
C ALA A 163 -13.06 -6.67 27.01
N GLU A 164 -13.42 -6.01 25.90
CA GLU A 164 -14.73 -6.17 25.27
C GLU A 164 -14.95 -7.60 24.75
N LYS A 165 -13.98 -8.15 24.01
CA LYS A 165 -14.07 -9.51 23.46
C LYS A 165 -14.06 -10.59 24.56
N GLY A 166 -13.37 -10.33 25.67
CA GLY A 166 -13.35 -11.18 26.86
C GLY A 166 -14.67 -11.24 27.65
N LYS A 167 -15.70 -10.46 27.29
CA LYS A 167 -17.02 -10.51 27.96
C LYS A 167 -17.75 -11.84 27.73
N THR A 168 -17.56 -12.48 26.57
CA THR A 168 -18.21 -13.75 26.22
C THR A 168 -17.28 -14.94 26.45
N GLU A 169 -17.82 -16.12 26.73
CA GLU A 169 -17.00 -17.34 26.90
C GLU A 169 -16.26 -17.75 25.62
N ALA A 170 -16.97 -17.72 24.49
CA ALA A 170 -16.36 -17.96 23.18
C ALA A 170 -15.24 -16.95 22.88
N GLY A 171 -15.47 -15.66 23.13
CA GLY A 171 -14.47 -14.61 22.93
C GLY A 171 -13.27 -14.75 23.87
N ARG A 172 -13.45 -15.23 25.11
CA ARG A 172 -12.34 -15.57 26.02
C ARG A 172 -11.49 -16.71 25.51
N ASN A 173 -12.12 -17.81 25.09
CA ASN A 173 -11.40 -18.99 24.61
C ASN A 173 -10.62 -18.66 23.33
N GLU A 174 -11.19 -17.84 22.45
CA GLU A 174 -10.49 -17.32 21.28
C GLU A 174 -9.30 -16.44 21.66
N LEU A 175 -9.49 -15.52 22.62
CA LEU A 175 -8.43 -14.62 23.07
C LEU A 175 -7.27 -15.35 23.75
N VAL A 176 -7.56 -16.33 24.62
CA VAL A 176 -6.53 -17.17 25.26
C VAL A 176 -5.71 -17.89 24.20
N ARG A 177 -6.36 -18.53 23.22
CA ARG A 177 -5.67 -19.21 22.12
C ARG A 177 -4.79 -18.26 21.32
N ASP A 178 -5.26 -17.06 21.03
CA ASP A 178 -4.50 -16.07 20.27
C ASP A 178 -3.33 -15.48 21.06
N LEU A 179 -3.50 -15.24 22.37
CA LEU A 179 -2.42 -14.81 23.27
C LEU A 179 -1.35 -15.90 23.41
N GLU A 180 -1.76 -17.17 23.53
CA GLU A 180 -0.84 -18.32 23.56
C GLU A 180 -0.08 -18.49 22.24
N ALA A 181 -0.76 -18.31 21.10
CA ALA A 181 -0.12 -18.34 19.79
C ALA A 181 0.89 -17.19 19.63
N ALA A 182 0.52 -15.96 20.04
CA ALA A 182 1.42 -14.82 20.02
C ALA A 182 2.61 -15.00 20.97
N ARG A 183 2.39 -15.58 22.17
CA ARG A 183 3.45 -15.94 23.11
C ARG A 183 4.43 -16.93 22.48
N THR A 184 3.93 -18.04 21.96
CA THR A 184 4.74 -19.10 21.33
C THR A 184 5.60 -18.53 20.21
N ALA A 185 5.04 -17.61 19.42
CA ALA A 185 5.75 -16.96 18.33
C ALA A 185 6.75 -15.89 18.78
N LEU A 186 6.58 -15.31 19.98
CA LEU A 186 7.56 -14.42 20.60
C LEU A 186 8.73 -15.19 21.23
N GLU A 187 8.46 -16.38 21.79
CA GLU A 187 9.47 -17.27 22.38
C GLU A 187 10.44 -17.83 21.34
N THR A 188 10.07 -17.87 20.07
CA THR A 188 10.94 -18.31 18.97
C THR A 188 11.87 -17.21 18.46
N LEU A 189 11.70 -15.97 18.93
CA LEU A 189 12.56 -14.85 18.56
C LEU A 189 13.92 -14.94 19.28
N PRO A 190 15.01 -14.42 18.68
CA PRO A 190 16.30 -14.30 19.35
C PRO A 190 16.17 -13.59 20.69
N ASP A 191 17.00 -13.98 21.67
CA ASP A 191 16.90 -13.48 23.04
C ASP A 191 16.87 -11.94 23.09
N ASN A 192 15.69 -11.40 23.44
CA ASN A 192 15.40 -9.99 23.45
C ASN A 192 14.55 -9.65 24.68
N ASP A 193 15.05 -8.72 25.49
CA ASP A 193 14.38 -8.27 26.71
C ASP A 193 12.94 -7.77 26.48
N ALA A 194 12.68 -7.20 25.31
CA ALA A 194 11.34 -6.74 24.93
C ALA A 194 10.41 -7.91 24.56
N ALA A 195 10.91 -8.94 23.88
CA ALA A 195 10.15 -10.16 23.62
C ALA A 195 9.83 -10.90 24.93
N LYS A 196 10.81 -11.03 25.83
CA LYS A 196 10.61 -11.58 27.19
C LYS A 196 9.58 -10.78 27.98
N ALA A 197 9.63 -9.45 27.92
CA ALA A 197 8.66 -8.60 28.61
C ALA A 197 7.25 -8.73 28.04
N LEU A 198 7.10 -8.89 26.71
CA LEU A 198 5.82 -9.19 26.07
C LEU A 198 5.28 -10.56 26.45
N VAL A 199 6.12 -11.60 26.42
CA VAL A 199 5.77 -12.97 26.86
C VAL A 199 5.25 -12.93 28.29
N ALA A 200 6.01 -12.33 29.22
CA ALA A 200 5.60 -12.23 30.61
C ALA A 200 4.28 -11.45 30.80
N ALA A 201 4.03 -10.45 29.96
CA ALA A 201 2.78 -9.70 30.01
C ALA A 201 1.60 -10.49 29.43
N PHE A 202 1.80 -11.25 28.34
CA PHE A 202 0.79 -12.15 27.79
C PHE A 202 0.45 -13.28 28.75
N GLU A 203 1.42 -13.86 29.43
CA GLU A 203 1.18 -14.87 30.47
C GLU A 203 0.32 -14.33 31.61
N LYS A 204 0.62 -13.13 32.11
CA LYS A 204 -0.20 -12.48 33.13
C LYS A 204 -1.64 -12.23 32.65
N CYS A 205 -1.81 -11.85 31.38
CA CYS A 205 -3.13 -11.67 30.77
C CYS A 205 -3.89 -13.00 30.65
N THR A 206 -3.25 -14.06 30.13
CA THR A 206 -3.83 -15.41 30.00
C THR A 206 -4.24 -15.97 31.36
N ASP A 207 -3.37 -15.88 32.36
CA ASP A 207 -3.65 -16.30 33.73
C ASP A 207 -4.84 -15.55 34.34
N ALA A 208 -4.92 -14.24 34.12
CA ALA A 208 -6.04 -13.42 34.58
C ALA A 208 -7.36 -13.83 33.88
N LEU A 209 -7.31 -14.10 32.57
CA LEU A 209 -8.46 -14.56 31.80
C LEU A 209 -8.96 -15.92 32.29
N ASN A 210 -8.06 -16.85 32.63
CA ASN A 210 -8.41 -18.17 33.13
C ASN A 210 -9.03 -18.16 34.55
N LYS A 211 -8.69 -17.19 35.42
CA LYS A 211 -9.09 -17.14 36.85
C LYS A 211 -10.50 -16.61 37.17
N GLY A 212 -11.45 -16.61 36.23
CA GLY A 212 -12.89 -16.44 36.52
C GLY A 212 -13.47 -15.04 36.85
N ASN A 213 -12.72 -14.06 37.39
CA ASN A 213 -13.32 -12.83 37.98
C ASN A 213 -13.20 -11.55 37.12
N GLN A 214 -14.31 -11.02 36.61
CA GLN A 214 -14.37 -9.86 35.69
C GLN A 214 -13.76 -8.55 36.22
N PHE A 215 -13.85 -8.25 37.53
CA PHE A 215 -13.35 -7.00 38.09
C PHE A 215 -11.86 -7.05 38.46
N ALA A 216 -11.39 -8.21 38.96
CA ALA A 216 -9.96 -8.45 39.18
C ALA A 216 -9.18 -8.48 37.85
N ARG A 217 -9.83 -8.97 36.77
CA ARG A 217 -9.29 -9.02 35.39
C ARG A 217 -9.03 -7.65 34.79
N ALA A 218 -10.03 -6.75 34.80
CA ALA A 218 -9.86 -5.39 34.27
C ALA A 218 -8.81 -4.61 35.06
N ARG A 219 -8.80 -4.77 36.39
CA ARG A 219 -7.82 -4.12 37.28
C ARG A 219 -6.41 -4.67 37.10
N ALA A 220 -6.23 -5.97 36.89
CA ALA A 220 -4.95 -6.62 36.62
C ALA A 220 -4.38 -6.23 35.24
N LEU A 221 -5.22 -6.19 34.20
CA LEU A 221 -4.85 -5.69 32.88
C LEU A 221 -4.39 -4.23 32.97
N VAL A 222 -5.19 -3.38 33.63
CA VAL A 222 -4.92 -1.93 33.81
C VAL A 222 -3.69 -1.66 34.68
N SER A 223 -3.41 -2.49 35.69
CA SER A 223 -2.24 -2.34 36.56
C SER A 223 -0.96 -2.92 35.95
N ALA A 224 -1.07 -3.89 35.02
CA ALA A 224 0.04 -4.33 34.19
C ALA A 224 0.30 -3.38 33.00
N THR A 225 -0.61 -2.45 32.70
CA THR A 225 -0.51 -1.52 31.56
C THR A 225 0.79 -0.71 31.51
N PRO A 226 1.36 -0.18 32.60
CA PRO A 226 2.64 0.53 32.53
C PRO A 226 3.79 -0.36 32.05
N ASP A 227 3.86 -1.60 32.57
CA ASP A 227 4.88 -2.58 32.20
C ASP A 227 4.66 -3.14 30.80
N LEU A 228 3.41 -3.45 30.44
CA LEU A 228 3.03 -3.91 29.10
C LEU A 228 3.23 -2.82 28.06
N LYS A 229 2.88 -1.56 28.36
CA LYS A 229 3.14 -0.41 27.50
C LYS A 229 4.64 -0.19 27.33
N LYS A 230 5.43 -0.29 28.40
CA LYS A 230 6.89 -0.21 28.34
C LYS A 230 7.48 -1.35 27.51
N ALA A 231 6.98 -2.58 27.67
CA ALA A 231 7.38 -3.76 26.91
C ALA A 231 7.03 -3.64 25.42
N ILE A 232 5.78 -3.31 25.08
CA ILE A 232 5.33 -3.06 23.70
C ILE A 232 6.14 -1.91 23.08
N THR A 233 6.34 -0.80 23.80
CA THR A 233 7.11 0.34 23.28
C THR A 233 8.57 -0.03 23.03
N ALA A 234 9.20 -0.76 23.94
CA ALA A 234 10.56 -1.28 23.75
C ALA A 234 10.64 -2.27 22.57
N ALA A 235 9.65 -3.17 22.46
CA ALA A 235 9.59 -4.17 21.40
C ALA A 235 9.39 -3.54 20.03
N LEU A 236 8.50 -2.55 19.93
CA LEU A 236 8.28 -1.78 18.69
C LEU A 236 9.51 -0.92 18.32
N LYS A 237 10.30 -0.47 19.30
CA LYS A 237 11.51 0.33 19.07
C LYS A 237 12.68 -0.51 18.56
N ASP A 238 12.87 -1.72 19.10
CA ASP A 238 14.06 -2.55 18.84
C ASP A 238 13.86 -3.61 17.75
N VAL A 239 12.63 -4.06 17.48
CA VAL A 239 12.38 -5.33 16.75
C VAL A 239 11.63 -5.13 15.44
N GLY A 240 12.00 -4.12 14.66
CA GLY A 240 11.38 -3.81 13.36
C GLY A 240 11.39 -4.93 12.29
N LYS A 241 11.72 -6.18 12.64
CA LYS A 241 11.89 -7.31 11.72
C LYS A 241 11.09 -8.57 12.07
N GLU A 242 10.61 -8.78 13.30
CA GLU A 242 10.12 -10.12 13.72
C GLU A 242 8.79 -10.14 14.54
N ILE A 243 8.12 -9.00 14.68
CA ILE A 243 6.88 -8.84 15.50
C ILE A 243 5.58 -9.13 14.73
N VAL A 244 5.67 -9.78 13.56
CA VAL A 244 4.51 -10.16 12.72
C VAL A 244 3.33 -10.73 13.54
N PRO A 245 3.52 -11.67 14.48
CA PRO A 245 2.42 -12.22 15.29
C PRO A 245 1.76 -11.22 16.23
N VAL A 246 2.52 -10.26 16.77
CA VAL A 246 1.97 -9.22 17.66
C VAL A 246 1.29 -8.13 16.83
N VAL A 247 1.78 -7.81 15.64
CA VAL A 247 1.04 -6.95 14.71
C VAL A 247 -0.26 -7.63 14.31
N ASP A 248 -0.23 -8.92 13.94
CA ASP A 248 -1.43 -9.68 13.60
C ASP A 248 -2.43 -9.65 14.77
N LEU A 249 -1.94 -9.80 16.02
CA LEU A 249 -2.76 -9.66 17.22
C LEU A 249 -3.30 -8.23 17.40
N LEU A 250 -2.45 -7.21 17.36
CA LEU A 250 -2.85 -5.81 17.50
C LEU A 250 -3.85 -5.40 16.42
N ALA A 251 -3.67 -5.86 15.18
CA ALA A 251 -4.55 -5.57 14.06
C ALA A 251 -5.87 -6.35 14.14
N LYS A 252 -5.83 -7.62 14.57
CA LYS A 252 -7.02 -8.45 14.80
C LYS A 252 -7.91 -7.88 15.91
N TYR A 253 -7.31 -7.25 16.92
CA TYR A 253 -8.01 -6.79 18.11
C TYR A 253 -8.10 -5.27 18.23
N SER A 254 -7.45 -4.48 17.39
CA SER A 254 -7.62 -3.03 17.32
C SER A 254 -7.92 -2.60 15.87
N PRO A 255 -9.11 -2.96 15.35
CA PRO A 255 -9.56 -2.55 14.02
C PRO A 255 -9.42 -1.04 13.75
N GLU A 256 -9.45 -0.24 14.81
CA GLU A 256 -9.31 1.22 14.86
C GLU A 256 -7.99 1.71 14.26
N ILE A 257 -6.92 0.91 14.37
CA ILE A 257 -5.60 1.20 13.80
C ILE A 257 -5.69 1.29 12.28
N TYR A 258 -6.30 0.28 11.66
CA TYR A 258 -6.50 0.24 10.22
C TYR A 258 -7.64 1.16 9.79
N ALA A 259 -8.67 1.32 10.63
CA ALA A 259 -9.79 2.24 10.44
C ALA A 259 -9.36 3.68 10.22
N ALA A 260 -8.47 4.17 11.08
CA ALA A 260 -7.97 5.52 11.02
C ALA A 260 -7.24 5.76 9.70
N ALA A 261 -6.29 4.89 9.34
CA ALA A 261 -5.57 5.01 8.09
C ALA A 261 -6.50 4.90 6.87
N TYR A 262 -7.52 4.03 6.92
CA TYR A 262 -8.51 3.89 5.85
C TYR A 262 -9.36 5.16 5.67
N LYS A 263 -9.73 5.81 6.77
CA LYS A 263 -10.40 7.12 6.74
C LYS A 263 -9.47 8.20 6.18
N ASP A 264 -8.23 8.26 6.68
CA ASP A 264 -7.23 9.23 6.27
C ASP A 264 -6.87 9.07 4.78
N ALA A 265 -6.91 7.85 4.23
CA ALA A 265 -6.74 7.58 2.80
C ALA A 265 -7.79 8.30 1.93
N ALA A 266 -9.03 8.41 2.39
CA ALA A 266 -10.06 9.16 1.68
C ALA A 266 -9.81 10.67 1.72
N GLN A 267 -9.17 11.18 2.78
CA GLN A 267 -8.75 12.57 2.86
C GLN A 267 -7.55 12.84 1.93
N ALA A 268 -6.56 11.93 1.92
CA ALA A 268 -5.41 11.99 1.02
C ALA A 268 -5.81 11.95 -0.47
N ALA A 269 -6.96 11.36 -0.79
CA ALA A 269 -7.51 11.36 -2.14
C ALA A 269 -7.75 12.78 -2.70
N SER A 270 -8.13 13.74 -1.86
CA SER A 270 -8.28 15.14 -2.29
C SER A 270 -6.93 15.78 -2.62
N GLY A 271 -5.89 15.46 -1.86
CA GLY A 271 -4.52 15.85 -2.20
C GLY A 271 -4.07 15.27 -3.54
N LEU A 272 -4.33 13.98 -3.77
CA LEU A 272 -3.99 13.32 -5.04
C LEU A 272 -4.79 13.90 -6.20
N ALA A 273 -6.10 14.14 -6.03
CA ALA A 273 -6.94 14.73 -7.06
C ALA A 273 -6.43 16.12 -7.48
N ALA A 274 -6.05 16.96 -6.52
CA ALA A 274 -5.46 18.26 -6.78
C ALA A 274 -4.14 18.15 -7.57
N VAL A 275 -3.27 17.19 -7.22
CA VAL A 275 -2.04 16.91 -7.96
C VAL A 275 -2.33 16.45 -9.39
N LEU A 276 -3.29 15.55 -9.60
CA LEU A 276 -3.66 15.07 -10.95
C LEU A 276 -4.25 16.19 -11.81
N TYR A 277 -5.04 17.08 -11.23
CA TYR A 277 -5.57 18.24 -11.92
C TYR A 277 -4.48 19.23 -12.32
N ALA A 278 -3.58 19.56 -11.39
CA ALA A 278 -2.45 20.42 -11.66
C ALA A 278 -1.56 19.82 -12.75
N LEU A 279 -1.30 18.50 -12.69
CA LEU A 279 -0.47 17.75 -13.63
C LEU A 279 -1.08 17.67 -15.05
N THR A 280 -2.38 17.37 -15.18
CA THR A 280 -3.07 17.34 -16.49
C THR A 280 -3.23 18.73 -17.11
N SER A 281 -3.17 19.78 -16.30
CA SER A 281 -3.22 21.17 -16.76
C SER A 281 -1.86 21.69 -17.27
N GLN A 282 -0.78 20.93 -17.08
CA GLN A 282 0.56 21.33 -17.52
C GLN A 282 0.65 21.28 -19.04
N VAL A 283 1.10 22.37 -19.66
CA VAL A 283 1.22 22.48 -21.13
C VAL A 283 2.03 21.33 -21.73
N LYS A 284 3.09 20.90 -21.02
CA LYS A 284 3.98 19.82 -21.45
C LYS A 284 3.33 18.44 -21.44
N LEU A 285 2.27 18.28 -20.65
CA LEU A 285 1.53 17.03 -20.48
C LEU A 285 0.14 17.07 -21.12
N LYS A 286 -0.20 18.17 -21.80
CA LYS A 286 -1.46 18.31 -22.50
C LYS A 286 -1.62 17.19 -23.52
N ASP A 287 -2.81 16.60 -23.53
CA ASP A 287 -3.21 15.52 -24.46
C ASP A 287 -2.34 14.26 -24.32
N ARG A 288 -1.81 13.99 -23.11
CA ARG A 288 -1.01 12.79 -22.83
C ARG A 288 -1.71 11.88 -21.82
N PRO A 289 -1.66 10.56 -22.04
CA PRO A 289 -2.14 9.61 -21.06
C PRO A 289 -1.26 9.60 -19.82
N ILE A 290 -1.89 9.64 -18.65
CA ILE A 290 -1.29 9.49 -17.33
C ILE A 290 -1.75 8.15 -16.76
N ASP A 291 -0.79 7.35 -16.30
CA ASP A 291 -1.05 6.09 -15.63
C ASP A 291 -0.88 6.25 -14.12
N LEU A 292 -1.70 5.54 -13.36
CA LEU A 292 -1.62 5.48 -11.90
C LEU A 292 -1.10 4.10 -11.50
N PHE A 293 -0.16 4.07 -10.56
CA PHE A 293 0.43 2.86 -10.01
C PHE A 293 0.30 2.90 -8.49
N CYS A 294 -0.50 2.03 -7.90
CA CYS A 294 -0.75 2.06 -6.47
C CYS A 294 -0.72 0.68 -5.82
N HIS A 295 -0.43 0.66 -4.53
CA HIS A 295 -0.38 -0.56 -3.71
C HIS A 295 -1.28 -0.43 -2.49
N SER A 296 -1.93 -1.55 -2.10
CA SER A 296 -2.63 -1.66 -0.82
C SER A 296 -3.62 -0.52 -0.62
N LEU A 297 -3.55 0.18 0.52
CA LEU A 297 -4.44 1.29 0.87
C LEU A 297 -4.29 2.51 -0.06
N GLY A 298 -3.21 2.59 -0.83
CA GLY A 298 -3.07 3.55 -1.93
C GLY A 298 -4.13 3.35 -3.02
N SER A 299 -4.70 2.15 -3.16
CA SER A 299 -5.82 1.91 -4.09
C SER A 299 -7.06 2.72 -3.71
N ARG A 300 -7.31 2.90 -2.41
CA ARG A 300 -8.40 3.73 -1.90
C ARG A 300 -8.15 5.21 -2.22
N VAL A 301 -6.94 5.70 -1.97
CA VAL A 301 -6.54 7.07 -2.33
C VAL A 301 -6.80 7.33 -3.82
N VAL A 302 -6.37 6.41 -4.68
CA VAL A 302 -6.56 6.51 -6.13
C VAL A 302 -8.04 6.45 -6.52
N LEU A 303 -8.79 5.42 -6.11
CA LEU A 303 -10.19 5.25 -6.52
C LEU A 303 -11.07 6.41 -6.04
N GLN A 304 -10.86 6.90 -4.82
CA GLN A 304 -11.58 8.06 -4.30
C GLN A 304 -11.19 9.35 -5.04
N ALA A 305 -9.91 9.54 -5.41
CA ALA A 305 -9.48 10.70 -6.19
C ALA A 305 -10.14 10.69 -7.58
N LEU A 306 -10.20 9.54 -8.24
CA LEU A 306 -10.88 9.39 -9.54
C LEU A 306 -12.39 9.65 -9.44
N GLN A 307 -13.04 9.17 -8.38
CA GLN A 307 -14.45 9.45 -8.11
C GLN A 307 -14.71 10.94 -7.86
N GLN A 308 -13.78 11.65 -7.21
CA GLN A 308 -13.86 13.11 -7.03
C GLN A 308 -13.69 13.85 -8.36
N ILE A 309 -12.74 13.41 -9.18
CA ILE A 309 -12.49 13.94 -10.54
C ILE A 309 -13.71 13.71 -11.44
N SER A 310 -14.35 12.54 -11.40
CA SER A 310 -15.49 12.24 -12.27
C SER A 310 -16.68 13.19 -12.04
N LYS A 311 -16.84 13.67 -10.80
CA LYS A 311 -17.89 14.62 -10.41
C LYS A 311 -17.62 16.06 -10.83
N THR A 312 -16.35 16.43 -11.00
CA THR A 312 -15.92 17.83 -11.12
C THR A 312 -15.24 18.16 -12.44
N LYS A 313 -14.45 17.22 -12.97
CA LYS A 313 -13.62 17.34 -14.17
C LYS A 313 -13.62 16.03 -14.98
N PRO A 314 -14.79 15.50 -15.41
CA PRO A 314 -14.89 14.19 -16.06
C PRO A 314 -14.02 14.04 -17.33
N LYS A 315 -13.73 15.14 -18.04
CA LYS A 315 -12.82 15.13 -19.21
C LYS A 315 -11.39 14.67 -18.89
N MET A 316 -10.94 14.81 -17.64
CA MET A 316 -9.63 14.28 -17.22
C MET A 316 -9.59 12.75 -17.20
N LEU A 317 -10.74 12.07 -17.27
CA LEU A 317 -10.83 10.61 -17.30
C LEU A 317 -10.85 10.06 -18.72
N ASP A 318 -10.66 10.91 -19.74
CA ASP A 318 -10.45 10.45 -21.11
C ASP A 318 -9.14 9.63 -21.17
N PRO A 319 -9.19 8.34 -21.53
CA PRO A 319 -8.02 7.49 -21.53
C PRO A 319 -6.96 7.86 -22.59
N GLU A 320 -7.31 8.66 -23.59
CA GLU A 320 -6.38 9.10 -24.64
C GLU A 320 -5.62 10.38 -24.23
N THR A 321 -6.25 11.26 -23.46
CA THR A 321 -5.74 12.63 -23.19
C THR A 321 -5.57 12.97 -21.71
N GLY A 322 -6.01 12.08 -20.81
CA GLY A 322 -5.97 12.26 -19.36
C GLY A 322 -5.58 10.97 -18.65
N ILE A 323 -6.36 10.56 -17.65
CA ILE A 323 -6.06 9.37 -16.84
C ILE A 323 -6.44 8.12 -17.62
N SER A 324 -5.45 7.31 -17.95
CA SER A 324 -5.54 6.22 -18.93
C SER A 324 -5.58 4.84 -18.29
N ARG A 325 -4.65 4.56 -17.37
CA ARG A 325 -4.54 3.24 -16.72
C ARG A 325 -4.38 3.37 -15.23
N VAL A 326 -4.83 2.35 -14.52
CA VAL A 326 -4.66 2.22 -13.07
C VAL A 326 -4.19 0.81 -12.78
N LEU A 327 -2.95 0.67 -12.32
CA LEU A 327 -2.37 -0.58 -11.86
C LEU A 327 -2.50 -0.62 -10.33
N ILE A 328 -3.30 -1.57 -9.84
CA ILE A 328 -3.56 -1.77 -8.41
C ILE A 328 -2.85 -3.04 -7.97
N LEU A 329 -1.96 -2.91 -6.99
CA LEU A 329 -1.19 -4.01 -6.43
C LEU A 329 -1.74 -4.40 -5.06
N GLY A 330 -2.41 -5.54 -4.93
CA GLY A 330 -2.95 -5.99 -3.65
C GLY A 330 -3.87 -4.95 -3.02
N GLY A 331 -4.81 -4.41 -3.81
CA GLY A 331 -5.63 -3.26 -3.41
C GLY A 331 -6.41 -3.49 -2.11
N ALA A 332 -6.27 -2.58 -1.15
CA ALA A 332 -6.92 -2.68 0.15
C ALA A 332 -8.26 -1.94 0.23
N GLU A 333 -8.68 -1.31 -0.88
CA GLU A 333 -10.05 -0.81 -1.04
C GLU A 333 -11.05 -1.97 -1.03
N TYR A 334 -12.21 -1.77 -0.40
CA TYR A 334 -13.24 -2.79 -0.34
C TYR A 334 -14.04 -2.82 -1.63
N ARG A 335 -14.51 -4.01 -2.00
CA ARG A 335 -15.23 -4.25 -3.25
C ARG A 335 -16.38 -3.29 -3.50
N LYS A 336 -17.26 -3.06 -2.51
CA LYS A 336 -18.43 -2.20 -2.70
C LYS A 336 -18.04 -0.74 -2.98
N PRO A 337 -17.24 -0.06 -2.13
CA PRO A 337 -16.70 1.26 -2.46
C PRO A 337 -15.94 1.32 -3.80
N ALA A 338 -15.17 0.29 -4.15
CA ALA A 338 -14.48 0.24 -5.44
C ALA A 338 -15.44 0.18 -6.62
N GLN A 339 -16.51 -0.61 -6.53
CA GLN A 339 -17.57 -0.68 -7.55
C GLN A 339 -18.32 0.65 -7.67
N GLU A 340 -18.65 1.29 -6.54
CA GLU A 340 -19.29 2.60 -6.52
C GLU A 340 -18.40 3.67 -7.16
N ALA A 341 -17.11 3.69 -6.83
CA ALA A 341 -16.15 4.59 -7.45
C ALA A 341 -16.01 4.33 -8.95
N LEU A 342 -15.95 3.06 -9.38
CA LEU A 342 -15.87 2.70 -10.80
C LEU A 342 -17.12 3.14 -11.56
N ASN A 343 -18.32 2.92 -11.01
CA ASN A 343 -19.58 3.36 -11.62
C ASN A 343 -19.62 4.89 -11.79
N ASP A 344 -19.12 5.63 -10.80
CA ASP A 344 -19.01 7.08 -10.89
C ASP A 344 -17.97 7.54 -11.91
N VAL A 345 -16.84 6.84 -12.02
CA VAL A 345 -15.76 7.11 -12.98
C VAL A 345 -16.20 6.84 -14.42
N LEU A 346 -16.97 5.77 -14.65
CA LEU A 346 -17.41 5.33 -15.97
C LEU A 346 -18.81 5.86 -16.35
N ARG A 347 -19.35 6.82 -15.60
CA ARG A 347 -20.72 7.32 -15.80
C ARG A 347 -20.98 7.83 -17.22
N GLU A 348 -19.96 8.45 -17.83
CA GLU A 348 -20.02 8.99 -19.20
C GLU A 348 -19.70 7.94 -20.29
N GLY A 349 -19.57 6.66 -19.92
CA GLY A 349 -19.30 5.55 -20.84
C GLY A 349 -17.85 5.43 -21.33
N THR A 350 -16.97 6.31 -20.88
CA THR A 350 -15.51 6.25 -21.11
C THR A 350 -14.77 6.41 -19.78
N GLY A 351 -13.52 5.97 -19.73
CA GLY A 351 -12.71 6.07 -18.52
C GLY A 351 -11.42 5.27 -18.58
N PRO A 352 -10.59 5.36 -17.52
CA PRO A 352 -9.38 4.58 -17.41
C PRO A 352 -9.63 3.06 -17.40
N VAL A 353 -8.58 2.31 -17.71
CA VAL A 353 -8.54 0.85 -17.58
C VAL A 353 -7.81 0.46 -16.30
N PHE A 354 -8.42 -0.42 -15.52
CA PHE A 354 -7.93 -0.91 -14.24
C PHE A 354 -7.37 -2.32 -14.37
N TYR A 355 -6.13 -2.49 -13.93
CA TYR A 355 -5.43 -3.77 -13.81
C TYR A 355 -5.24 -4.04 -12.32
N ASN A 356 -6.08 -4.90 -11.75
CA ASN A 356 -6.03 -5.25 -10.34
C ASN A 356 -5.30 -6.57 -10.16
N PHE A 357 -4.09 -6.50 -9.60
CA PHE A 357 -3.30 -7.66 -9.28
C PHE A 357 -3.69 -8.21 -7.92
N VAL A 358 -4.10 -9.46 -7.89
CA VAL A 358 -4.68 -10.09 -6.70
C VAL A 358 -3.80 -11.23 -6.17
N GLY A 359 -3.90 -11.45 -4.86
CA GLY A 359 -3.18 -12.49 -4.11
C GLY A 359 -4.12 -13.08 -3.06
N ARG A 360 -4.45 -14.36 -3.21
CA ARG A 360 -5.36 -15.11 -2.32
C ARG A 360 -4.73 -15.34 -0.95
N ARG A 361 -3.40 -15.43 -0.90
CA ARG A 361 -2.63 -15.64 0.34
C ARG A 361 -2.17 -14.34 1.00
N ASP A 362 -2.68 -13.18 0.58
CA ASP A 362 -2.33 -11.90 1.20
C ASP A 362 -2.95 -11.77 2.60
N ARG A 363 -2.18 -12.15 3.62
CA ARG A 363 -2.63 -12.14 5.03
C ARG A 363 -2.93 -10.75 5.56
N VAL A 364 -2.25 -9.71 5.07
CA VAL A 364 -2.57 -8.33 5.47
C VAL A 364 -3.99 -7.99 5.01
N LEU A 365 -4.34 -8.35 3.78
CA LEU A 365 -5.70 -8.10 3.29
C LEU A 365 -6.74 -9.02 3.94
N THR A 366 -6.45 -10.32 4.09
CA THR A 366 -7.46 -11.26 4.62
C THR A 366 -7.65 -11.16 6.13
N GLU A 367 -6.59 -10.88 6.89
CA GLU A 367 -6.63 -10.89 8.36
C GLU A 367 -6.72 -9.50 8.96
N ILE A 368 -6.02 -8.49 8.41
CA ILE A 368 -6.08 -7.12 8.92
C ILE A 368 -7.24 -6.36 8.29
N ALA A 369 -7.20 -6.20 6.95
CA ALA A 369 -8.27 -5.48 6.26
C ALA A 369 -9.60 -6.26 6.30
N GLY A 370 -9.57 -7.60 6.34
CA GLY A 370 -10.78 -8.42 6.47
C GLY A 370 -11.41 -8.39 7.88
N ALA A 371 -10.61 -8.23 8.94
CA ALA A 371 -11.11 -8.07 10.30
C ALA A 371 -11.72 -6.69 10.54
N TYR A 372 -11.19 -5.65 9.88
CA TYR A 372 -11.80 -4.32 9.88
C TYR A 372 -12.91 -4.21 8.84
N ASN A 373 -14.03 -3.54 9.18
CA ASN A 373 -15.06 -3.24 8.20
C ASN A 373 -15.60 -1.81 8.37
N PRO A 374 -15.16 -0.84 7.54
CA PRO A 374 -15.68 0.52 7.58
C PRO A 374 -17.10 0.61 6.99
N CYS A 375 -17.51 -0.34 6.16
CA CYS A 375 -18.67 -0.21 5.29
C CYS A 375 -19.98 -0.77 5.88
N GLY A 376 -19.94 -1.39 7.08
CA GLY A 376 -21.10 -2.11 7.61
C GLY A 376 -21.60 -3.22 6.66
N GLY A 377 -22.81 -3.73 6.86
CA GLY A 377 -23.52 -4.55 5.87
C GLY A 377 -23.05 -5.99 5.65
N GLU A 378 -23.50 -6.58 4.52
CA GLU A 378 -23.32 -8.00 4.20
C GLU A 378 -21.84 -8.43 4.11
N PRO A 379 -21.50 -9.68 4.52
CA PRO A 379 -20.14 -10.20 4.47
C PRO A 379 -19.42 -10.06 3.12
N ARG A 380 -20.16 -10.13 2.00
CA ARG A 380 -19.57 -10.03 0.65
C ARG A 380 -19.03 -8.64 0.32
N ASN A 381 -19.52 -7.61 0.99
CA ASN A 381 -19.07 -6.22 0.83
C ASN A 381 -17.78 -5.93 1.62
N LYS A 382 -17.34 -6.88 2.45
CA LYS A 382 -16.19 -6.76 3.36
C LYS A 382 -14.88 -7.31 2.77
N LYS A 383 -14.87 -7.58 1.46
CA LYS A 383 -13.76 -8.24 0.77
C LYS A 383 -12.88 -7.18 0.09
N PRO A 384 -11.59 -7.02 0.48
CA PRO A 384 -10.64 -6.17 -0.24
C PRO A 384 -10.45 -6.65 -1.68
N ILE A 385 -10.36 -5.72 -2.63
CA ILE A 385 -10.22 -6.06 -4.05
C ILE A 385 -8.91 -6.80 -4.36
N GLY A 386 -7.87 -6.63 -3.55
CA GLY A 386 -6.57 -7.28 -3.72
C GLY A 386 -6.56 -8.76 -3.38
N SER A 387 -7.50 -9.28 -2.60
CA SER A 387 -7.61 -10.72 -2.33
C SER A 387 -8.73 -11.39 -3.12
N TYR A 388 -9.75 -10.64 -3.51
CA TYR A 388 -10.99 -11.20 -4.02
C TYR A 388 -11.40 -10.66 -5.39
N GLY A 389 -10.65 -9.71 -5.95
CA GLY A 389 -11.05 -8.98 -7.16
C GLY A 389 -12.29 -8.11 -6.95
N LEU A 390 -12.64 -7.36 -8.00
CA LEU A 390 -13.83 -6.50 -8.01
C LEU A 390 -15.14 -7.30 -8.03
N GLY A 391 -15.11 -8.57 -8.43
CA GLY A 391 -16.30 -9.42 -8.55
C GLY A 391 -17.07 -9.19 -9.86
N ASN A 392 -18.28 -9.76 -9.97
CA ASN A 392 -19.20 -9.78 -11.12
C ASN A 392 -18.60 -9.40 -12.50
N ARG A 393 -18.15 -10.42 -13.25
CA ARG A 393 -17.56 -10.31 -14.59
C ARG A 393 -18.40 -9.49 -15.58
N MET A 394 -19.73 -9.43 -15.40
CA MET A 394 -20.64 -8.69 -16.28
C MET A 394 -20.71 -7.18 -15.97
N MET A 395 -20.41 -6.74 -14.75
CA MET A 395 -20.40 -5.30 -14.41
C MET A 395 -19.06 -4.61 -14.71
N ASN A 396 -17.99 -5.37 -14.93
CA ASN A 396 -16.63 -4.86 -15.07
C ASN A 396 -16.31 -4.26 -16.47
N GLY A 397 -17.26 -4.36 -17.41
CA GLY A 397 -17.17 -3.77 -18.75
C GLY A 397 -15.83 -4.00 -19.48
N ASN A 398 -15.42 -3.04 -20.31
CA ASN A 398 -14.10 -3.01 -20.94
C ASN A 398 -13.06 -2.20 -20.13
N HIS A 399 -13.29 -2.01 -18.82
CA HIS A 399 -12.48 -1.13 -17.99
C HIS A 399 -11.80 -1.81 -16.80
N TRP A 400 -12.13 -3.05 -16.43
CA TRP A 400 -11.48 -3.69 -15.28
C TRP A 400 -11.09 -5.15 -15.53
N ILE A 401 -9.86 -5.52 -15.17
CA ILE A 401 -9.40 -6.91 -15.12
C ILE A 401 -8.72 -7.22 -13.79
N ASP A 402 -9.11 -8.34 -13.19
CA ASP A 402 -8.41 -8.93 -12.05
C ASP A 402 -7.40 -9.96 -12.59
N ILE A 403 -6.14 -9.90 -12.15
CA ILE A 403 -5.07 -10.80 -12.58
C ILE A 403 -4.48 -11.50 -11.34
N GLN A 404 -4.56 -12.82 -11.31
CA GLN A 404 -4.08 -13.62 -10.18
C GLN A 404 -2.55 -13.72 -10.20
N LEU A 405 -1.89 -13.14 -9.18
CA LEU A 405 -0.42 -13.19 -9.04
C LEU A 405 0.09 -14.42 -8.29
N ASP A 406 -0.69 -15.03 -7.40
CA ASP A 406 -0.22 -16.22 -6.66
C ASP A 406 -0.64 -17.55 -7.31
N THR A 407 0.08 -18.61 -6.96
CA THR A 407 -0.13 -19.96 -7.44
C THR A 407 -1.11 -20.73 -6.56
N ASP A 408 -1.55 -21.88 -7.05
CA ASP A 408 -2.15 -22.90 -6.21
C ASP A 408 -1.11 -23.55 -5.29
N GLU A 409 -1.50 -24.54 -4.49
CA GLU A 409 -0.64 -25.22 -3.51
C GLU A 409 0.46 -26.09 -4.15
N ASP A 410 0.39 -26.33 -5.47
CA ASP A 410 1.26 -27.27 -6.20
C ASP A 410 2.44 -26.61 -6.95
N ASP A 411 2.79 -25.37 -6.60
CA ASP A 411 3.83 -24.54 -7.23
C ASP A 411 3.60 -24.20 -8.72
N SER A 412 2.47 -24.58 -9.32
CA SER A 412 2.14 -24.24 -10.69
C SER A 412 1.73 -22.76 -10.80
N HIS A 413 2.49 -21.97 -11.57
CA HIS A 413 2.23 -20.55 -11.73
C HIS A 413 1.56 -20.25 -13.07
N ALA A 414 0.24 -20.36 -13.10
CA ALA A 414 -0.57 -20.13 -14.31
C ALA A 414 -0.21 -18.82 -15.01
N LEU A 415 0.05 -17.74 -14.26
CA LEU A 415 0.42 -16.45 -14.86
C LEU A 415 1.81 -16.48 -15.51
N ASN A 416 2.81 -17.12 -14.89
CA ASN A 416 4.11 -17.30 -15.53
C ASN A 416 4.01 -18.18 -16.79
N ALA A 417 3.19 -19.24 -16.75
CA ALA A 417 2.94 -20.08 -17.92
C ALA A 417 2.27 -19.29 -19.06
N TRP A 418 1.27 -18.47 -18.73
CA TRP A 418 0.61 -17.57 -19.67
C TRP A 418 1.60 -16.55 -20.24
N LEU A 419 2.37 -15.84 -19.41
CA LEU A 419 3.40 -14.87 -19.84
C LEU A 419 4.43 -15.52 -20.78
N LYS A 420 4.90 -16.72 -20.46
CA LYS A 420 5.81 -17.49 -21.32
C LYS A 420 5.16 -17.81 -22.67
N SER A 421 3.88 -18.18 -22.70
CA SER A 421 3.14 -18.42 -23.96
C SER A 421 3.03 -17.18 -24.85
N LYS A 422 3.13 -15.98 -24.26
CA LYS A 422 3.13 -14.68 -24.95
C LYS A 422 4.53 -14.21 -25.36
N GLY A 423 5.57 -15.02 -25.13
CA GLY A 423 6.96 -14.67 -25.40
C GLY A 423 7.58 -13.76 -24.33
N HIS A 424 6.88 -13.50 -23.22
CA HIS A 424 7.42 -12.75 -22.09
C HIS A 424 8.17 -13.69 -21.15
N ASN A 425 9.47 -13.85 -21.39
CA ASN A 425 10.36 -14.59 -20.49
C ASN A 425 10.89 -13.65 -19.38
N LEU A 426 10.05 -13.40 -18.37
CA LEU A 426 10.46 -12.71 -17.15
C LEU A 426 11.33 -13.66 -16.31
N THR A 427 12.64 -13.64 -16.57
CA THR A 427 13.63 -14.31 -15.72
C THR A 427 14.68 -13.26 -15.33
N VAL A 428 15.03 -13.20 -14.05
CA VAL A 428 16.23 -12.44 -13.64
C VAL A 428 17.46 -13.24 -14.06
N ALA A 429 18.47 -12.56 -14.62
CA ALA A 429 19.82 -13.09 -14.63
C ALA A 429 20.20 -13.45 -13.19
N ALA A 430 20.74 -14.65 -12.97
CA ALA A 430 21.01 -15.21 -11.66
C ALA A 430 21.75 -14.20 -10.75
N THR A 431 21.03 -13.54 -9.83
CA THR A 431 21.65 -12.80 -8.74
C THR A 431 22.19 -13.81 -7.72
N PRO A 432 23.44 -13.69 -7.24
CA PRO A 432 24.09 -14.67 -6.36
C PRO A 432 23.42 -14.94 -5.00
N LYS A 433 22.34 -14.22 -4.67
CA LYS A 433 21.59 -14.31 -3.40
C LYS A 433 20.07 -14.29 -3.61
N ALA A 434 19.58 -14.74 -4.76
CA ALA A 434 18.16 -15.05 -4.88
C ALA A 434 17.81 -16.07 -3.79
N ILE A 435 16.75 -15.79 -3.01
CA ILE A 435 16.09 -16.80 -2.18
C ILE A 435 15.91 -18.00 -3.10
N ALA A 436 16.66 -19.08 -2.83
CA ALA A 436 16.89 -20.14 -3.80
C ALA A 436 15.53 -20.69 -4.28
N GLY A 437 15.28 -20.59 -5.60
CA GLY A 437 14.31 -21.49 -6.23
C GLY A 437 13.22 -20.93 -7.16
N ALA A 438 13.00 -19.63 -7.34
CA ALA A 438 11.99 -19.25 -8.36
C ALA A 438 12.22 -17.90 -9.06
N ASN A 439 12.46 -18.00 -10.36
CA ASN A 439 12.33 -16.93 -11.34
C ASN A 439 10.84 -16.71 -11.67
N GLY A 440 10.47 -15.50 -12.05
CA GLY A 440 9.11 -15.16 -12.49
C GLY A 440 8.31 -14.35 -11.48
N VAL A 441 7.13 -13.91 -11.92
CA VAL A 441 6.18 -13.17 -11.08
C VAL A 441 5.67 -14.04 -9.94
N LYS A 442 5.30 -13.43 -8.80
CA LYS A 442 4.81 -14.12 -7.59
C LYS A 442 3.90 -13.23 -6.74
N GLY A 443 2.77 -13.78 -6.32
CA GLY A 443 1.89 -13.19 -5.30
C GLY A 443 1.99 -13.84 -3.92
N ALA A 444 2.79 -14.89 -3.77
CA ALA A 444 3.00 -15.58 -2.50
C ALA A 444 4.49 -15.76 -2.19
N ASP A 445 4.81 -15.65 -0.92
CA ASP A 445 6.07 -15.85 -0.25
C ASP A 445 5.85 -16.87 0.89
N PRO A 446 6.80 -17.79 1.14
CA PRO A 446 6.66 -18.82 2.16
C PRO A 446 6.39 -18.29 3.59
N MET A 447 6.80 -17.04 3.87
CA MET A 447 6.67 -16.43 5.20
C MET A 447 5.31 -15.72 5.41
N GLY A 448 4.37 -15.81 4.46
CA GLY A 448 2.94 -15.55 4.63
C GLY A 448 2.51 -14.08 4.72
N ILE A 449 3.01 -13.30 5.67
CA ILE A 449 2.70 -11.85 5.73
C ILE A 449 3.43 -11.09 4.61
N LEU A 450 4.56 -11.64 4.15
CA LEU A 450 5.39 -11.07 3.09
C LEU A 450 4.66 -11.00 1.74
N ASN A 451 3.60 -11.79 1.58
CA ASN A 451 2.74 -11.81 0.39
C ASN A 451 2.20 -10.42 0.06
N HIS A 452 1.91 -9.61 1.09
CA HIS A 452 1.41 -8.26 0.85
C HIS A 452 2.44 -7.32 0.22
N TRP A 453 3.73 -7.50 0.54
CA TRP A 453 4.81 -6.69 -0.01
C TRP A 453 5.42 -7.33 -1.27
N SER A 454 5.24 -8.64 -1.48
CA SER A 454 5.79 -9.37 -2.62
C SER A 454 5.37 -8.78 -3.96
N TYR A 455 4.20 -8.13 -4.03
CA TYR A 455 3.74 -7.39 -5.21
C TYR A 455 4.82 -6.48 -5.79
N TYR A 456 5.57 -5.75 -4.97
CA TYR A 456 6.66 -4.88 -5.44
C TYR A 456 8.04 -5.24 -4.90
N ALA A 457 8.14 -6.09 -3.88
CA ALA A 457 9.42 -6.63 -3.43
C ALA A 457 9.96 -7.69 -4.40
N ASN A 458 9.12 -8.29 -5.25
CA ASN A 458 9.59 -9.16 -6.32
C ASN A 458 9.96 -8.32 -7.56
N ASP A 459 11.22 -8.43 -8.00
CA ASP A 459 11.74 -7.71 -9.17
C ASP A 459 10.99 -8.06 -10.48
N ASP A 460 10.60 -9.31 -10.66
CA ASP A 460 9.88 -9.75 -11.87
C ASP A 460 8.44 -9.23 -11.90
N ASN A 461 7.79 -9.05 -10.74
CA ASN A 461 6.52 -8.33 -10.66
C ASN A 461 6.68 -6.88 -11.14
N LEU A 462 7.70 -6.15 -10.66
CA LEU A 462 7.94 -4.77 -11.10
C LEU A 462 8.24 -4.69 -12.60
N LYS A 463 8.99 -5.65 -13.15
CA LYS A 463 9.21 -5.75 -14.61
C LYS A 463 7.91 -5.98 -15.37
N LEU A 464 7.03 -6.87 -14.88
CA LEU A 464 5.70 -7.09 -15.47
C LEU A 464 4.92 -5.77 -15.51
N PHE A 465 4.87 -5.02 -14.41
CA PHE A 465 4.17 -3.75 -14.39
C PHE A 465 4.80 -2.71 -15.32
N GLY A 466 6.13 -2.69 -15.41
CA GLY A 466 6.87 -1.87 -16.37
C GLY A 466 6.52 -2.22 -17.82
N LEU A 467 6.34 -3.50 -18.14
CA LEU A 467 5.86 -3.94 -19.46
C LEU A 467 4.45 -3.42 -19.74
N ILE A 468 3.53 -3.52 -18.78
CA ILE A 468 2.15 -3.03 -18.94
C ILE A 468 2.12 -1.53 -19.23
N LEU A 469 2.94 -0.74 -18.53
CA LEU A 469 3.00 0.72 -18.71
C LEU A 469 3.55 1.13 -20.08
N ARG A 470 4.40 0.30 -20.69
CA ARG A 470 5.16 0.65 -21.91
C ARG A 470 4.61 0.01 -23.17
N ASP A 471 4.07 -1.20 -23.06
CA ASP A 471 3.52 -1.97 -24.17
C ASP A 471 2.00 -1.83 -24.19
N ARG A 472 1.55 -0.64 -24.59
CA ARG A 472 0.13 -0.29 -24.49
C ARG A 472 -0.78 -1.17 -25.34
N GLU A 473 -0.33 -1.54 -26.52
CA GLU A 473 -1.10 -2.31 -27.48
C GLU A 473 -1.28 -3.76 -27.04
N ASN A 474 -0.22 -4.42 -26.58
CA ASN A 474 -0.32 -5.83 -26.17
C ASN A 474 -1.07 -6.01 -24.86
N TRP A 475 -1.09 -4.98 -24.01
CA TRP A 475 -1.82 -4.99 -22.75
C TRP A 475 -3.20 -4.33 -22.82
N ALA A 476 -3.71 -4.03 -24.01
CA ALA A 476 -5.07 -3.51 -24.17
C ALA A 476 -6.12 -4.52 -23.66
N LEU A 477 -7.10 -4.04 -22.90
CA LEU A 477 -8.07 -4.93 -22.23
C LEU A 477 -8.85 -5.85 -23.19
N PRO A 478 -9.33 -5.39 -24.36
CA PRO A 478 -10.00 -6.28 -25.31
C PRO A 478 -9.12 -7.45 -25.78
N LYS A 479 -7.80 -7.23 -25.87
CA LYS A 479 -6.84 -8.28 -26.21
C LYS A 479 -6.66 -9.24 -25.04
N LEU A 480 -6.39 -8.73 -23.83
CA LEU A 480 -6.24 -9.57 -22.64
C LEU A 480 -7.47 -10.44 -22.38
N ARG A 481 -8.69 -9.91 -22.55
CA ARG A 481 -9.92 -10.69 -22.37
C ARG A 481 -10.05 -11.86 -23.35
N LYS A 482 -9.58 -11.70 -24.59
CA LYS A 482 -9.54 -12.80 -25.58
C LYS A 482 -8.47 -13.84 -25.25
N GLU A 483 -7.41 -13.40 -24.59
CA GLU A 483 -6.26 -14.24 -24.24
C GLU A 483 -6.39 -14.92 -22.88
N GLU A 484 -7.43 -14.60 -22.12
CA GLU A 484 -7.81 -15.22 -20.85
C GLU A 484 -6.63 -15.42 -19.88
N PRO A 485 -5.97 -14.34 -19.41
CA PRO A 485 -4.98 -14.49 -18.35
C PRO A 485 -5.64 -15.09 -17.10
N PRO A 486 -4.85 -15.71 -16.21
CA PRO A 486 -5.38 -16.26 -14.97
C PRO A 486 -6.12 -15.21 -14.15
N ILE A 487 -7.40 -15.48 -13.91
CA ILE A 487 -8.29 -14.66 -13.10
C ILE A 487 -8.52 -15.34 -11.74
N PRO A 488 -8.78 -14.58 -10.66
CA PRO A 488 -9.15 -15.18 -9.39
C PRO A 488 -10.40 -16.05 -9.53
N GLU A 489 -10.34 -17.27 -9.00
CA GLU A 489 -11.54 -18.09 -8.80
C GLU A 489 -12.47 -17.37 -7.81
N LEU A 490 -13.68 -17.06 -8.26
CA LEU A 490 -14.70 -16.45 -7.41
C LEU A 490 -15.20 -17.51 -6.42
N LYS A 491 -14.56 -17.58 -5.23
CA LYS A 491 -15.06 -18.34 -4.07
C LYS A 491 -16.15 -17.60 -3.31
#